data_AF-A0A951DTV3-F1
#
_entry.id   AF-A0A951DTV3-F1
#
_cell.length_a   1.000
_cell.length_b   1.000
_cell.length_c   1.000
_cell.angle_alpha   90.00
_cell.angle_beta   90.00
_cell.angle_gamma   90.00
#
_symmetry.space_group_name_H-M   'P 1'
#
loop_
_entity.id
_entity.type
_entity.pdbx_description
1 polymer ?
#
loop_
_entity_poly.entity_id
_entity_poly.type
_entity_poly.pdbx_seq_one_letter_code
_entity_poly.pdbx_strand_id
1 'polypeptide(L)' 'MTWSIIARDTRTGEMVIAVATKFFAVGSRVPHLRAGLGALATQALTNPLYGRRGLDLL' A
#
# COMPACT_ATOMS: atom_id res chain seq x y z
N MET A 1 11.49 11.14 -6.01
CA MET A 1 10.89 11.37 -4.68
C MET A 1 9.55 10.66 -4.64
N THR A 2 9.33 9.78 -3.67
CA THR A 2 8.08 9.05 -3.46
C THR A 2 7.79 9.07 -1.96
N TRP A 3 6.54 9.30 -1.61
CA TRP A 3 6.05 9.23 -0.23
C TRP A 3 4.81 8.36 -0.17
N SER A 4 4.65 7.65 0.95
CA SER A 4 3.53 6.76 1.23
C SER A 4 3.17 6.81 2.70
N ILE A 5 1.88 6.72 3.01
CA ILE A 5 1.35 6.62 4.37
C ILE A 5 0.29 5.54 4.45
N ILE A 6 0.30 4.79 5.55
CA ILE A 6 -0.75 3.86 5.95
C ILE A 6 -1.32 4.37 7.27
N ALA A 7 -2.64 4.39 7.40
CA ALA A 7 -3.31 4.72 8.65
C ALA A 7 -4.42 3.71 8.94
N ARG A 8 -4.70 3.50 10.23
CA ARG A 8 -5.78 2.64 10.73
C ARG A 8 -6.65 3.44 11.70
N ASP A 9 -7.96 3.46 11.48
CA ASP A 9 -8.91 3.92 12.50
C ASP A 9 -9.00 2.83 13.59
N THR A 10 -8.64 3.16 14.82
CA THR A 10 -8.66 2.22 15.95
C THR A 10 -10.07 1.85 16.40
N ARG A 11 -11.07 2.68 16.09
CA ARG A 11 -12.48 2.47 16.46
C ARG A 11 -13.20 1.54 15.49
N THR A 12 -13.00 1.71 14.18
CA THR A 12 -13.66 0.89 13.14
C THR A 12 -12.78 -0.25 12.64
N GLY A 13 -11.46 -0.15 12.80
CA GLY A 13 -10.50 -1.07 12.20
C GLY A 13 -10.24 -0.81 10.71
N GLU A 14 -10.85 0.20 10.12
CA GLU A 14 -10.64 0.56 8.71
C GLU A 14 -9.20 1.02 8.48
N MET A 15 -8.65 0.62 7.33
CA MET A 15 -7.29 0.96 6.94
C MET A 15 -7.31 1.71 5.61
N VAL A 16 -6.46 2.73 5.53
CA VAL A 16 -6.26 3.54 4.32
C VAL A 16 -4.80 3.57 3.96
N ILE A 17 -4.54 3.73 2.66
CA ILE A 17 -3.21 3.87 2.09
C ILE A 17 -3.22 5.01 1.06
N ALA A 18 -2.23 5.90 1.14
CA ALA A 18 -2.03 6.97 0.17
C ALA A 18 -0.57 7.00 -0.28
N VAL A 19 -0.35 7.29 -1.56
CA VAL A 19 0.98 7.34 -2.17
C VAL A 19 1.01 8.49 -3.16
N ALA A 20 2.09 9.27 -3.16
CA ALA A 20 2.41 10.09 -4.33
C ALA A 20 3.89 10.07 -4.70
N THR A 21 4.13 10.41 -5.95
CA THR A 21 5.41 10.31 -6.62
C THR A 21 5.41 11.19 -7.87
N LYS A 22 6.58 11.39 -8.47
CA LYS A 22 6.73 12.02 -9.78
C LYS A 22 6.57 11.03 -10.96
N PHE A 23 6.35 9.74 -10.66
CA PHE A 23 6.14 8.69 -11.67
C PHE A 23 4.67 8.46 -12.02
N PHE A 24 4.42 8.01 -13.25
CA PHE A 24 3.08 7.74 -13.74
C PHE A 24 2.40 6.57 -13.00
N ALA A 25 1.08 6.70 -12.83
CA ALA A 25 0.20 5.62 -12.40
C ALA A 25 0.62 4.90 -11.10
N VAL A 26 1.09 5.65 -10.09
CA VAL A 26 1.53 5.05 -8.82
C VAL A 26 0.44 4.23 -8.12
N GLY A 27 -0.82 4.61 -8.30
CA GLY A 27 -1.98 3.93 -7.74
C GLY A 27 -2.14 2.48 -8.17
N SER A 28 -1.62 2.08 -9.34
CA SER A 28 -1.68 0.68 -9.80
C SER A 28 -0.48 -0.17 -9.35
N ARG A 29 0.54 0.45 -8.75
CA ARG A 29 1.84 -0.19 -8.49
C ARG A 29 2.14 -0.35 -7.01
N VAL A 30 1.96 0.74 -6.26
CA VAL A 30 2.47 0.84 -4.88
C VAL A 30 1.42 0.52 -3.82
N PRO A 31 0.19 1.07 -3.85
CA PRO A 31 -0.76 0.82 -2.77
C PRO A 31 -1.43 -0.56 -2.93
N HIS A 32 -1.24 -1.42 -1.94
CA HIS A 32 -1.96 -2.68 -1.81
C HIS A 32 -2.77 -2.65 -0.52
N LEU A 33 -4.06 -2.97 -0.60
CA LEU A 33 -4.98 -2.98 0.53
C LEU A 33 -5.91 -4.19 0.41
N ARG A 34 -6.06 -4.95 1.49
CA ARG A 34 -7.07 -6.02 1.60
C ARG A 34 -7.92 -5.75 2.82
N ALA A 35 -9.23 -5.60 2.59
CA ALA A 35 -10.21 -5.34 3.65
C ALA A 35 -10.11 -6.41 4.75
N GLY A 36 -10.10 -5.95 6.01
CA GLY A 36 -9.98 -6.82 7.17
C GLY A 36 -8.61 -7.45 7.42
N LEU A 37 -7.65 -7.31 6.50
CA LEU A 37 -6.31 -7.90 6.64
C LEU A 37 -5.22 -6.86 6.87
N GLY A 38 -5.01 -5.94 5.93
CA GLY A 38 -3.87 -5.03 6.00
C GLY A 38 -3.65 -4.17 4.77
N ALA A 39 -2.71 -3.24 4.89
CA ALA A 39 -2.22 -2.40 3.80
C ALA A 39 -0.69 -2.54 3.68
N LEU A 40 -0.17 -2.41 2.46
CA LEU A 40 1.26 -2.56 2.19
C LEU A 40 1.69 -1.65 1.03
N ALA A 41 2.85 -1.00 1.16
CA ALA A 41 3.42 -0.10 0.16
C ALA A 41 4.82 -0.58 -0.26
N THR A 42 4.97 -1.08 -1.49
CA THR A 42 6.29 -1.42 -2.06
C THR A 42 6.75 -0.32 -3.03
N GLN A 43 7.80 0.42 -2.66
CA GLN A 43 8.26 1.62 -3.38
C GLN A 43 9.73 1.53 -3.82
N ALA A 44 10.22 2.57 -4.51
CA ALA A 44 11.48 2.61 -5.28
C ALA A 44 11.41 1.77 -6.57
N LEU A 45 12.28 0.77 -6.75
CA LEU A 45 12.22 -0.17 -7.87
C LEU A 45 11.15 -1.24 -7.59
N THR A 46 9.88 -0.82 -7.64
CA THR A 46 8.75 -1.67 -7.26
C THR A 46 8.70 -2.97 -8.07
N ASN A 47 8.66 -4.11 -7.36
CA ASN A 47 8.24 -5.38 -7.90
C ASN A 47 6.73 -5.57 -7.63
N PRO A 48 5.85 -5.57 -8.66
CA PRO A 48 4.41 -5.69 -8.47
C PRO A 48 3.95 -6.94 -7.72
N LEU A 49 4.76 -8.01 -7.72
CA LEU A 49 4.42 -9.27 -7.06
C LEU A 49 4.53 -9.19 -5.53
N TYR A 50 5.33 -8.26 -5.00
CA TYR A 50 5.56 -8.15 -3.56
C TYR A 50 4.36 -7.61 -2.80
N GLY A 51 3.51 -6.80 -3.43
CA GLY A 51 2.30 -6.29 -2.82
C GLY A 51 1.35 -7.40 -2.36
N ARG A 52 0.94 -8.25 -3.32
CA ARG A 52 0.03 -9.37 -3.04
C ARG A 52 0.64 -10.40 -2.09
N ARG A 53 1.90 -10.80 -2.33
CA ARG A 53 2.61 -11.77 -1.47
C ARG A 53 2.82 -11.25 -0.06
N GLY A 54 3.16 -9.97 0.10
CA GLY A 54 3.33 -9.35 1.39
C GLY A 54 2.03 -9.30 2.20
N LEU A 55 0.90 -9.01 1.53
CA LEU A 55 -0.41 -9.12 2.18
C LEU A 55 -0.74 -10.55 2.62
N ASP A 56 -0.32 -11.58 1.89
CA ASP A 56 -0.54 -12.99 2.28
C ASP A 56 0.31 -13.43 3.50
N LEU A 57 1.25 -12.60 3.96
CA LEU A 57 2.11 -12.84 5.13
C LEU A 57 1.71 -12.02 6.38
N LEU A 58 0.65 -11.20 6.29
CA LEU A 58 0.05 -10.47 7.42
C LEU A 58 -0.98 -11.35 8.14
#